data_AF-A0A0D7EVB8-F1
#
_entry.id   AF-A0A0D7EVB8-F1
#
_cell.length_a   1.000
_cell.length_b   1.000
_cell.length_c   1.000
_cell.angle_alpha   90.00
_cell.angle_beta   90.00
_cell.angle_gamma   90.00
#
_symmetry.space_group_name_H-M   'P 1'
#
loop_
_entity.id
_entity.type
_entity.pdbx_description
1 polymer ?
#
loop_
_entity_poly.entity_id
_entity_poly.type
_entity_poly.pdbx_seq_one_letter_code
_entity_poly.pdbx_strand_id
1 'polypeptide(L)'
;MTEIVPAAALARAAQQLLPLLEQGQRIDAPALRIAMDAAFGGSDTDGAWDWKTAYDVCEGAAVLLLRKYGKALLRKAGSPAG
;
A
#
# COMPACT_ATOMS: atom_id res chain seq x y z
N MET A 1 -8.03 7.58 22.49
CA MET A 1 -6.91 8.47 22.17
C MET A 1 -6.63 8.26 20.69
N THR A 2 -6.99 9.21 19.83
CA THR A 2 -6.79 9.07 18.38
C THR A 2 -5.29 9.23 18.13
N GLU A 3 -4.61 8.14 17.84
CA GLU A 3 -3.20 8.20 17.45
C GLU A 3 -3.11 8.99 16.15
N ILE A 4 -2.36 10.09 16.16
CA ILE A 4 -2.15 10.89 14.96
C ILE A 4 -1.10 10.16 14.11
N VAL A 5 -1.58 9.30 13.22
CA VAL A 5 -0.72 8.62 12.26
C VAL A 5 -0.21 9.65 11.24
N PRO A 6 1.11 9.76 10.99
CA PRO A 6 1.64 10.72 10.04
C PRO A 6 1.17 10.39 8.61
N ALA A 7 0.28 11.21 8.05
CA ALA A 7 -0.24 11.03 6.68
C ALA A 7 0.86 10.94 5.62
N ALA A 8 2.00 11.63 5.83
CA ALA A 8 3.15 11.55 4.95
C ALA A 8 3.84 10.17 4.98
N ALA A 9 3.93 9.52 6.15
CA ALA A 9 4.49 8.19 6.28
C ALA A 9 3.59 7.15 5.61
N LEU A 10 2.27 7.23 5.84
CA LEU A 10 1.28 6.40 5.14
C LEU A 10 1.42 6.50 3.62
N ALA A 11 1.43 7.73 3.09
CA ALA A 11 1.54 7.97 1.66
C ALA A 11 2.85 7.43 1.09
N ARG A 12 3.97 7.62 1.81
CA ARG A 12 5.29 7.12 1.41
C ARG A 12 5.32 5.60 1.36
N ALA A 13 4.81 4.92 2.39
CA ALA A 13 4.73 3.46 2.42
C ALA A 13 3.85 2.93 1.27
N ALA A 14 2.67 3.54 1.04
CA ALA A 14 1.79 3.15 -0.06
C ALA A 14 2.45 3.34 -1.43
N GLN A 15 3.22 4.41 -1.61
CA GLN A 15 4.01 4.65 -2.83
C GLN A 15 5.13 3.61 -3.01
N GLN A 16 5.76 3.16 -1.93
CA GLN A 16 6.78 2.11 -1.99
C GLN A 16 6.21 0.73 -2.36
N LEU A 17 4.95 0.45 -2.02
CA LEU A 17 4.28 -0.82 -2.35
C LEU A 17 3.66 -0.82 -3.76
N LEU A 18 3.36 0.35 -4.31
CA LEU A 18 2.74 0.48 -5.63
C LEU A 18 3.47 -0.32 -6.75
N PRO A 19 4.82 -0.31 -6.86
CA PRO A 19 5.52 -1.05 -7.91
C PRO A 19 5.27 -2.56 -7.88
N LEU A 20 5.01 -3.16 -6.71
CA LEU A 20 4.67 -4.58 -6.60
C LEU A 20 3.32 -4.85 -7.27
N LEU A 21 2.33 -4.02 -6.95
CA LEU A 21 0.99 -4.12 -7.54
C LEU A 21 1.02 -3.86 -9.06
N GLU A 22 1.85 -2.93 -9.52
CA GLU A 22 2.05 -2.66 -10.95
C GLU A 22 2.63 -3.86 -11.71
N GLN A 23 3.44 -4.68 -11.04
CA GLN A 23 3.99 -5.93 -11.57
C GLN A 23 3.03 -7.12 -11.42
N GLY A 24 1.82 -6.89 -10.87
CA GLY A 24 0.86 -7.96 -10.55
C GLY A 24 1.29 -8.83 -9.37
N GLN A 25 2.27 -8.39 -8.58
CA GLN A 25 2.74 -9.10 -7.40
C GLN A 25 1.85 -8.79 -6.19
N ARG A 26 1.72 -9.78 -5.30
CA ARG A 26 1.02 -9.61 -4.03
C ARG A 26 1.94 -8.87 -3.04
N ILE A 27 1.36 -7.98 -2.24
CA ILE A 27 2.02 -7.46 -1.04
C ILE A 27 2.06 -8.58 0.00
N ASP A 28 3.23 -9.14 0.25
CA ASP A 28 3.47 -10.09 1.33
C ASP A 28 3.91 -9.39 2.62
N ALA A 29 3.95 -10.14 3.72
CA ALA A 29 4.31 -9.58 5.01
C ALA A 29 5.74 -9.02 5.07
N PRO A 30 6.77 -9.67 4.48
CA PRO A 30 8.11 -9.09 4.41
C PRO A 30 8.17 -7.76 3.66
N ALA A 31 7.57 -7.66 2.47
CA ALA A 31 7.56 -6.43 1.69
C ALA A 31 6.82 -5.29 2.41
N LEU A 32 5.68 -5.63 3.03
CA LEU A 32 4.92 -4.67 3.85
C LEU A 32 5.77 -4.13 5.00
N ARG A 33 6.42 -5.00 5.77
CA ARG A 33 7.26 -4.59 6.90
C ARG A 33 8.43 -3.71 6.48
N ILE A 34 9.12 -4.06 5.40
CA ILE A 34 10.24 -3.25 4.87
C ILE A 34 9.76 -1.83 4.50
N ALA A 35 8.61 -1.71 3.84
CA ALA A 35 8.05 -0.41 3.47
C ALA A 35 7.62 0.40 4.70
N MET A 36 6.97 -0.25 5.67
CA MET A 36 6.52 0.38 6.91
C MET A 36 7.70 0.86 7.75
N ASP A 37 8.71 0.03 7.99
CA ASP A 37 9.89 0.37 8.79
C ASP A 37 10.64 1.56 8.18
N ALA A 38 10.80 1.57 6.86
CA ALA A 38 11.43 2.68 6.15
C ALA A 38 10.60 3.98 6.21
N ALA A 39 9.27 3.88 6.15
CA ALA A 39 8.38 5.02 6.12
C ALA A 39 8.17 5.66 7.49
N PHE A 40 8.04 4.84 8.53
CA PHE A 40 7.78 5.22 9.92
C PHE A 40 9.05 5.37 10.77
N GLY A 41 10.19 4.87 10.29
CA GLY A 41 11.49 5.04 10.95
C GLY A 41 11.71 4.09 12.14
N GLY A 42 10.97 2.99 12.22
CA GLY A 42 11.05 2.01 13.30
C GLY A 42 10.16 0.81 13.04
N SER A 43 10.30 -0.24 13.85
CA SER A 43 9.53 -1.49 13.70
C SER A 43 8.18 -1.45 14.40
N ASP A 44 7.30 -2.38 14.03
CA ASP A 44 6.07 -2.67 14.79
C ASP A 44 6.37 -3.09 16.24
N THR A 45 7.47 -3.80 16.46
CA THR A 45 7.90 -4.18 17.82
C THR A 45 8.35 -3.00 18.68
N ASP A 46 8.79 -1.91 18.06
CA ASP A 46 9.10 -0.64 18.73
C ASP A 46 7.86 0.27 18.90
N GLY A 47 6.69 -0.18 18.40
CA GLY A 47 5.46 0.60 18.39
C GLY A 47 5.46 1.74 17.37
N ALA A 48 6.34 1.70 16.35
CA ALA A 48 6.39 2.75 15.32
C ALA A 48 5.15 2.75 14.40
N TRP A 49 4.49 1.60 14.29
CA TRP A 49 3.24 1.41 13.54
C TRP A 49 2.53 0.14 14.03
N ASP A 50 1.21 0.09 13.85
CA ASP A 50 0.39 -1.06 14.22
C ASP A 50 -0.23 -1.77 13.00
N TRP A 51 -0.91 -2.89 13.26
CA TRP A 51 -1.57 -3.68 12.21
C TRP A 51 -2.63 -2.88 11.43
N LYS A 52 -3.26 -1.90 12.08
CA LYS A 52 -4.30 -1.08 11.46
C LYS A 52 -3.69 -0.06 10.49
N THR A 53 -2.59 0.56 10.89
CA THR A 53 -1.79 1.44 10.04
C THR A 53 -1.29 0.69 8.81
N ALA A 54 -0.83 -0.54 8.98
CA ALA A 54 -0.38 -1.39 7.88
C ALA A 54 -1.52 -1.74 6.91
N TYR A 55 -2.74 -1.92 7.43
CA TYR A 55 -3.95 -2.10 6.60
C TYR A 55 -4.27 -0.85 5.78
N ASP A 56 -4.25 0.33 6.41
CA ASP A 56 -4.51 1.61 5.73
C ASP A 56 -3.49 1.88 4.61
N VAL A 57 -2.22 1.48 4.80
CA VAL A 57 -1.18 1.53 3.76
C VAL A 57 -1.48 0.60 2.59
N CYS A 58 -1.95 -0.62 2.86
CA CYS A 58 -2.34 -1.58 1.81
C CYS A 58 -3.51 -1.03 0.97
N GLU A 59 -4.52 -0.45 1.62
CA GLU A 59 -5.62 0.21 0.91
C GLU A 59 -5.14 1.43 0.11
N GLY A 60 -4.25 2.24 0.70
CA GLY A 60 -3.61 3.36 0.01
C GLY A 60 -2.89 2.93 -1.27
N ALA A 61 -2.14 1.82 -1.22
CA ALA A 61 -1.45 1.27 -2.40
C ALA A 61 -2.43 0.82 -3.48
N ALA A 62 -3.53 0.15 -3.10
CA ALA A 62 -4.60 -0.23 -4.04
C ALA A 62 -5.29 1.00 -4.66
N VAL A 63 -5.58 2.04 -3.87
CA VAL A 63 -6.14 3.30 -4.35
C VAL A 63 -5.19 3.99 -5.33
N LEU A 64 -3.88 4.00 -5.06
CA LEU A 64 -2.89 4.54 -6.00
C LEU A 64 -2.87 3.78 -7.33
N LEU A 65 -2.92 2.46 -7.29
CA LEU A 65 -2.99 1.63 -8.50
C LEU A 65 -4.26 1.95 -9.31
N LEU A 66 -5.43 1.98 -8.67
CA LEU A 66 -6.70 2.30 -9.31
C LEU A 66 -6.73 3.73 -9.84
N ARG A 67 -6.14 4.69 -9.14
CA ARG A 67 -6.03 6.07 -9.61
C ARG A 67 -5.18 6.15 -10.88
N LYS A 68 -4.09 5.38 -10.98
CA LYS A 68 -3.17 5.38 -12.12
C LYS A 68 -3.70 4.57 -13.31
N TYR A 69 -4.31 3.41 -13.06
CA TYR A 69 -4.68 2.44 -14.12
C TYR A 69 -6.17 2.07 -14.18
N GLY A 70 -7.02 2.62 -13.30
CA GLY A 70 -8.42 2.20 -13.15
C GLY A 70 -9.22 2.25 -14.46
N LYS A 71 -9.02 3.27 -15.30
CA LYS A 71 -9.66 3.34 -16.62
C LYS A 71 -9.24 2.21 -17.56
N ALA A 72 -7.95 1.84 -17.55
CA ALA A 72 -7.43 0.76 -18.37
C ALA A 72 -7.91 -0.61 -17.84
N LEU A 73 -7.96 -0.78 -16.52
CA LEU A 73 -8.47 -1.99 -15.86
C LEU A 73 -9.97 -2.20 -16.15
N LEU A 74 -10.80 -1.16 -16.00
CA LEU A 74 -12.24 -1.23 -16.30
C LEU A 74 -12.51 -1.59 -17.76
N ARG A 75 -11.75 -1.01 -18.71
CA ARG A 75 -11.87 -1.34 -20.13
C ARG A 75 -11.50 -2.81 -20.41
N LYS A 76 -10.46 -3.33 -19.75
CA LYS A 76 -10.03 -4.72 -19.91
C LYS A 76 -11.02 -5.72 -19.29
N ALA A 77 -11.64 -5.37 -18.16
CA ALA A 77 -12.63 -6.22 -17.48
C ALA A 77 -13.92 -6.44 -18.30
N GLY A 78 -14.29 -5.49 -19.16
CA GLY A 78 -15.44 -5.60 -20.07
C GLY A 78 -15.14 -6.31 -21.40
N SER A 79 -13.88 -6.66 -21.67
CA SER A 79 -13.50 -7.39 -22.88
C SER A 79 -13.58 -8.90 -22.61
N PRO A 80 -14.32 -9.71 -23.40
CA PRO A 80 -14.28 -11.16 -23.25
C PRO A 80 -12.85 -11.65 -23.42
N ALA A 81 -12.43 -12.62 -22.61
CA ALA A 81 -11.23 -13.37 -22.91
C ALA A 81 -11.51 -14.18 -24.19
N GLY A 82 -10.97 -13.71 -25.32
CA GLY A 82 -11.00 -14.43 -26.59
C GLY A 82 -10.12 -15.67 -26.55
#